data_AF-A0ABD5AUT8-F1
#
_entry.id   AF-A0ABD5AUT8-F1
#
_cell.length_a   1.000
_cell.length_b   1.000
_cell.length_c   1.000
_cell.angle_alpha   90.00
_cell.angle_beta   90.00
_cell.angle_gamma   90.00
#
_symmetry.space_group_name_H-M   'P 1'
#
loop_
_entity.id
_entity.type
_entity.pdbx_description
1 polymer ?
#
loop_
_entity_poly.entity_id
_entity_poly.type
_entity_poly.pdbx_seq_one_letter_code
_entity_poly.pdbx_strand_id
1 'polypeptide(L)' 'MTQQFKGYINSDENIFGDAAKLFELNKNILLKGPTGSGKTKLAETLSQTLNIPMHQVNCSVDLDAESLLGFKTIKTSENG' A
#
# COMPACT_ATOMS: atom_id res chain seq x y z
N MET A 1 9.48 -10.83 -23.67
CA MET A 1 8.42 -11.64 -23.01
C MET A 1 7.61 -10.69 -22.13
N THR A 2 6.56 -10.07 -22.65
CA THR A 2 5.66 -9.23 -21.85
C THR A 2 4.71 -10.17 -21.12
N GLN A 3 4.90 -10.38 -19.81
CA GLN A 3 3.87 -11.03 -19.01
C GLN A 3 2.60 -10.18 -19.09
N GLN A 4 1.51 -10.78 -19.54
CA GLN A 4 0.19 -10.15 -19.51
C GLN A 4 -0.21 -9.97 -18.04
N PHE A 5 -0.17 -8.75 -17.53
CA PHE A 5 -0.62 -8.47 -16.16
C PHE A 5 -2.13 -8.67 -16.10
N LYS A 6 -2.57 -9.76 -15.47
CA LYS A 6 -3.97 -9.93 -15.09
C LYS A 6 -4.23 -9.03 -13.89
N GLY A 7 -4.90 -7.91 -14.13
CA GLY A 7 -5.27 -6.94 -13.09
C GLY A 7 -6.25 -7.51 -12.06
N TYR A 8 -6.52 -6.72 -11.04
CA TYR A 8 -7.55 -7.00 -10.05
C TYR A 8 -8.91 -7.20 -10.73
N ILE A 9 -9.63 -8.24 -10.31
CA ILE A 9 -10.96 -8.58 -10.81
C ILE A 9 -11.84 -8.84 -9.60
N ASN A 10 -13.03 -8.24 -9.59
CA ASN A 10 -14.07 -8.46 -8.60
C ASN A 10 -15.43 -8.53 -9.30
N SER A 11 -16.40 -9.19 -8.68
CA SER A 11 -17.80 -9.16 -9.11
C SER A 11 -18.41 -7.75 -9.06
N ASP A 12 -17.94 -6.92 -8.12
CA ASP A 12 -18.29 -5.50 -8.06
C ASP A 12 -17.21 -4.66 -8.75
N GLU A 13 -17.56 -4.12 -9.91
CA GLU A 13 -16.68 -3.32 -10.75
C GLU A 13 -16.32 -1.95 -10.12
N ASN A 14 -17.10 -1.49 -9.13
CA ASN A 14 -16.88 -0.17 -8.51
C ASN A 14 -15.69 -0.16 -7.54
N ILE A 15 -15.34 -1.30 -6.95
CA ILE A 15 -14.31 -1.39 -5.90
C ILE A 15 -12.97 -0.82 -6.36
N PHE A 16 -12.57 -1.12 -7.60
CA PHE A 16 -11.32 -0.60 -8.15
C PHE A 16 -11.40 0.92 -8.39
N GLY A 17 -12.51 1.39 -8.97
CA GLY A 17 -12.72 2.81 -9.25
C GLY A 17 -12.77 3.66 -7.98
N ASP A 18 -13.41 3.16 -6.93
CA ASP A 18 -13.48 3.85 -5.64
C ASP A 18 -12.10 3.89 -4.96
N ALA A 19 -11.34 2.79 -5.01
CA ALA A 19 -9.98 2.79 -4.49
C ALA A 19 -9.07 3.80 -5.23
N ALA A 20 -9.19 3.88 -6.55
CA ALA A 20 -8.45 4.86 -7.35
C ALA A 20 -8.81 6.31 -6.98
N LYS A 21 -10.10 6.64 -6.89
CA LYS A 21 -10.55 7.98 -6.49
C LYS A 21 -10.11 8.34 -5.07
N LEU A 22 -10.23 7.42 -4.11
CA LEU A 22 -9.81 7.66 -2.74
C LEU A 22 -8.30 7.92 -2.65
N PHE A 23 -7.51 7.20 -3.46
CA PHE A 23 -6.07 7.41 -3.54
C PHE A 23 -5.73 8.79 -4.13
N GLU A 24 -6.37 9.20 -5.23
CA GLU A 24 -6.22 10.53 -5.83
C GLU A 24 -6.58 11.67 -4.86
N LEU A 25 -7.56 11.43 -3.97
CA LEU A 25 -7.96 12.35 -2.91
C LEU A 25 -7.03 12.32 -1.68
N ASN A 26 -5.89 11.62 -1.75
CA ASN A 26 -4.95 11.42 -0.65
C ASN A 26 -5.61 10.86 0.62
N LYS A 27 -6.58 9.95 0.45
CA LYS A 27 -7.23 9.25 1.57
C LYS A 27 -6.55 7.92 1.85
N ASN A 28 -6.44 7.59 3.14
CA ASN A 28 -5.99 6.28 3.57
C ASN A 28 -7.09 5.24 3.30
N ILE A 29 -6.71 4.08 2.76
CA ILE A 29 -7.63 3.00 2.40
C ILE A 29 -7.33 1.79 3.29
N LEU A 30 -8.37 1.28 3.98
CA LEU A 30 -8.31 0.04 4.75
C LEU A 30 -9.14 -1.04 4.05
N LEU A 31 -8.50 -2.11 3.59
CA LEU A 31 -9.17 -3.23 2.93
C LEU A 31 -9.49 -4.34 3.92
N LYS A 32 -10.77 -4.72 4.05
CA LYS A 32 -11.23 -5.79 4.94
C LYS A 32 -11.78 -6.97 4.13
N GLY A 33 -11.42 -8.20 4.50
CA GLY A 33 -11.94 -9.43 3.89
C GLY A 33 -11.06 -10.65 4.19
N PRO A 34 -11.52 -11.89 3.88
CA PRO A 34 -10.76 -13.12 4.13
C PRO A 34 -9.48 -13.19 3.28
N THR A 35 -8.52 -14.02 3.68
CA THR A 35 -7.33 -14.28 2.86
C THR A 35 -7.74 -14.81 1.47
N GLY A 36 -6.94 -14.51 0.45
CA GLY A 36 -7.25 -14.91 -0.94
C GLY A 36 -8.32 -14.05 -1.66
N SER A 37 -8.97 -13.10 -0.99
CA SER A 37 -10.01 -12.23 -1.61
C SER A 37 -9.48 -11.14 -2.56
N GLY A 38 -8.20 -11.20 -2.97
CA GLY A 38 -7.61 -10.25 -3.91
C GLY A 38 -7.18 -8.89 -3.35
N LYS A 39 -7.13 -8.68 -2.02
CA LYS A 39 -6.73 -7.39 -1.41
C LYS A 39 -5.32 -6.92 -1.84
N THR A 40 -4.32 -7.80 -1.74
CA THR A 40 -2.96 -7.48 -2.20
C THR A 40 -2.95 -7.20 -3.70
N LYS A 41 -3.72 -7.97 -4.47
CA LYS A 41 -3.83 -7.79 -5.92
C LYS A 41 -4.46 -6.46 -6.31
N LEU A 42 -5.43 -5.96 -5.53
CA LEU A 42 -6.00 -4.63 -5.69
C LEU A 42 -4.92 -3.55 -5.54
N ALA A 43 -4.12 -3.62 -4.48
CA ALA A 43 -3.06 -2.64 -4.23
C ALA A 43 -1.95 -2.69 -5.30
N GLU A 44 -1.55 -3.88 -5.75
CA GLU A 44 -0.61 -4.05 -6.87
C GLU A 44 -1.16 -3.47 -8.18
N THR A 45 -2.43 -3.74 -8.49
CA THR A 45 -3.09 -3.22 -9.69
C THR A 45 -3.17 -1.71 -9.63
N LEU A 46 -3.56 -1.16 -8.48
CA LEU A 46 -3.65 0.29 -8.29
C LEU A 46 -2.28 0.97 -8.50
N SER A 47 -1.21 0.41 -7.94
CA SER A 47 0.15 0.92 -8.13
C SER A 47 0.59 0.92 -9.59
N GLN A 48 0.33 -0.17 -10.31
CA GLN A 48 0.67 -0.26 -11.74
C GLN A 48 -0.17 0.68 -12.60
N THR A 49 -1.48 0.77 -12.34
CA THR A 49 -2.38 1.65 -13.09
C THR A 49 -2.05 3.12 -12.89
N LEU A 50 -1.70 3.53 -11.67
CA LEU A 50 -1.32 4.91 -11.34
C LEU A 50 0.16 5.21 -11.58
N ASN A 51 0.95 4.21 -12.00
CA ASN A 51 2.40 4.31 -12.21
C ASN A 51 3.13 4.88 -10.98
N ILE A 52 2.78 4.39 -9.79
CA ILE A 52 3.38 4.77 -8.51
C ILE A 52 4.12 3.58 -7.89
N PRO A 53 5.20 3.80 -7.13
CA PRO A 53 5.89 2.71 -6.43
C PRO A 53 5.01 2.09 -5.35
N MET A 54 5.03 0.76 -5.24
CA MET A 54 4.40 0.02 -4.15
C MET A 54 5.46 -0.47 -3.16
N HIS A 55 5.34 -0.05 -1.91
CA HIS A 55 6.15 -0.58 -0.80
C HIS A 55 5.27 -1.46 0.07
N GLN A 56 5.69 -2.71 0.27
CA GLN A 56 4.97 -3.67 1.10
C GLN A 56 5.72 -3.84 2.43
N VAL A 57 5.00 -3.60 3.53
CA VAL A 57 5.49 -3.85 4.89
C VAL A 57 4.60 -4.91 5.52
N ASN A 58 5.21 -6.00 5.96
CA ASN A 58 4.48 -7.06 6.67
C ASN A 58 4.24 -6.61 8.12
N CYS A 59 2.98 -6.54 8.52
CA CYS A 59 2.61 -6.35 9.91
C CYS A 59 2.76 -7.69 10.66
N SER A 60 3.92 -7.93 11.24
CA SER A 60 4.15 -9.02 12.19
C SER A 60 4.14 -8.51 13.63
N VAL A 61 4.23 -9.43 14.58
CA VAL A 61 4.39 -9.10 16.01
C VAL A 61 5.68 -8.34 16.32
N ASP A 62 6.66 -8.41 15.42
CA ASP A 62 7.96 -7.74 15.54
C ASP A 62 7.97 -6.33 14.92
N LEU A 63 6.86 -5.88 14.32
CA LEU A 63 6.78 -4.55 13.70
C LEU A 63 6.59 -3.47 14.77
N ASP A 64 7.56 -2.56 14.87
CA ASP A 64 7.54 -1.40 15.76
C ASP A 64 7.55 -0.06 15.00
N ALA A 65 7.41 1.04 15.75
CA ALA A 65 7.41 2.39 15.17
C ALA A 65 8.79 2.75 14.58
N GLU A 66 9.88 2.22 15.14
CA GLU A 66 11.25 2.47 14.66
C GLU A 66 11.47 1.84 13.28
N SER A 67 10.90 0.66 13.04
CA SER A 67 10.92 -0.02 11.74
C SER A 67 10.23 0.78 10.63
N LEU A 68 9.25 1.62 10.99
CA LEU A 68 8.51 2.46 10.02
C LEU A 68 9.10 3.87 9.88
N LEU A 69 9.55 4.48 10.99
CA LEU A 69 9.99 5.89 11.04
C LEU A 69 11.51 6.06 10.96
N GLY A 70 12.26 4.97 11.18
CA GLY A 70 13.70 4.99 11.36
C GLY A 70 14.14 5.51 12.72
N PHE A 71 15.41 5.27 13.07
CA PHE A 71 16.02 5.81 14.27
C PHE A 71 16.07 7.33 14.23
N LYS A 72 15.49 7.99 15.24
CA LYS A 72 15.75 9.41 15.52
C LYS A 72 17.13 9.54 16.14
N THR A 73 18.19 9.47 15.34
CA THR A 73 19.49 9.99 15.76
C THR A 73 19.41 11.52 15.71
N ILE A 74 18.70 12.12 16.66
CA ILE A 74 18.90 13.54 16.96
C ILE A 74 20.31 13.62 17.54
N LYS A 75 21.28 14.02 16.71
CA LYS A 75 22.59 14.42 17.21
C LYS A 75 22.39 15.77 17.90
N THR A 76 22.38 15.78 19.22
CA THR A 76 22.52 17.03 19.97
C THR A 76 23.93 17.54 19.69
N SER A 77 24.04 18.61 18.90
CA SER A 77 25.27 19.40 18.87
C SER A 77 25.47 19.96 20.29
N GLU A 78 26.71 20.04 20.79
CA GLU A 78 27.01 20.62 22.11
C GLU A 78 26.55 22.11 22.26
N ASN A 79 25.95 22.70 21.21
CA ASN A 79 25.47 24.09 21.17
C ASN A 79 23.95 24.27 20.98
N GLY A 80 23.13 23.21 21.16
CA GLY A 80 21.66 23.31 21.08
C GLY A 80 21.08 23.07 19.70
#